data_AF-A0A7C7LKP9-F1
#
_entry.id   AF-A0A7C7LKP9-F1
#
_cell.length_a   1.000
_cell.length_b   1.000
_cell.length_c   1.000
_cell.angle_alpha   90.00
_cell.angle_beta   90.00
_cell.angle_gamma   90.00
#
_symmetry.space_group_name_H-M   'P 1'
#
loop_
_entity.id
_entity.type
_entity.pdbx_description
1 polymer ?
#
loop_
_entity_poly.entity_id
_entity_poly.type
_entity_poly.pdbx_seq_one_letter_code
_entity_poly.pdbx_strand_id
1 'polypeptide(L)'
;MPITLESIRLTESDLQDYRPYFSSAQEIYSPTSPKDPACLIGWRDRWWLHGKPGQNLAINYWLFESEEDARTAVEEGRTRLSSRSVMINGKREPIYQPFADPTKIFNGLVWQADHNFLFSTHDIAVLVMESGKQVPVETTLSIAKKVLEKIVSR
;
A
#
# COMPACT_ATOMS: atom_id res chain seq x y z
N MET A 1 4.74 22.06 5.37
CA MET A 1 4.31 22.22 3.96
C MET A 1 3.28 21.15 3.68
N PRO A 2 2.29 21.37 2.78
CA PRO A 2 1.39 20.28 2.38
C PRO A 2 2.22 19.14 1.75
N ILE A 3 1.95 17.90 2.16
CA ILE A 3 2.62 16.73 1.59
C ILE A 3 2.10 16.55 0.16
N THR A 4 3.01 16.40 -0.80
CA THR A 4 2.63 16.10 -2.19
C THR A 4 2.92 14.64 -2.50
N LEU A 5 2.13 14.03 -3.40
CA LEU A 5 2.38 12.65 -3.84
C LEU A 5 3.80 12.47 -4.41
N GLU A 6 4.29 13.44 -5.17
CA GLU A 6 5.65 13.43 -5.73
C GLU A 6 6.73 13.34 -4.64
N SER A 7 6.49 13.96 -3.48
CA SER A 7 7.47 13.98 -2.38
C SER A 7 7.58 12.65 -1.62
N ILE A 8 6.56 11.80 -1.68
CA ILE A 8 6.46 10.52 -0.95
C ILE A 8 6.63 9.29 -1.85
N ARG A 9 6.49 9.44 -3.17
CA ARG A 9 6.70 8.35 -4.13
C ARG A 9 8.13 7.82 -4.03
N LEU A 10 8.26 6.50 -4.04
CA LEU A 10 9.57 5.86 -4.15
C LEU A 10 10.16 6.08 -5.55
N THR A 11 11.46 6.23 -5.59
CA THR A 11 12.29 6.36 -6.79
C THR A 11 13.07 5.07 -7.03
N GLU A 12 13.73 4.95 -8.18
CA GLU A 12 14.67 3.84 -8.44
C GLU A 12 15.77 3.77 -7.38
N SER A 13 16.26 4.92 -6.91
CA SER A 13 17.28 4.98 -5.85
C SER A 13 16.77 4.41 -4.52
N ASP A 14 15.49 4.65 -4.18
CA ASP A 14 14.90 4.13 -2.94
C ASP A 14 14.83 2.59 -2.94
N LEU A 15 14.70 2.01 -4.14
CA LEU A 15 14.51 0.57 -4.38
C LEU A 15 15.74 -0.14 -4.95
N GLN A 16 16.90 0.52 -4.99
CA GLN A 16 18.10 0.04 -5.70
C GLN A 16 18.52 -1.40 -5.33
N ASP A 17 18.34 -1.79 -4.06
CA ASP A 17 18.69 -3.11 -3.53
C ASP A 17 17.86 -4.25 -4.19
N TYR A 18 16.75 -3.87 -4.83
CA TYR A 18 15.82 -4.79 -5.47
C TYR A 18 15.95 -4.83 -6.99
N ARG A 19 17.00 -4.23 -7.59
CA ARG A 19 17.16 -4.08 -9.05
C ARG A 19 15.84 -3.62 -9.72
N PRO A 20 15.35 -2.44 -9.33
CA PRO A 20 14.02 -2.00 -9.70
C PRO A 20 13.95 -1.62 -11.17
N TYR A 21 12.80 -1.86 -11.79
CA TYR A 21 12.43 -1.27 -13.07
C TYR A 21 11.06 -0.63 -12.93
N PHE A 22 10.99 0.67 -13.14
CA PHE A 22 9.72 1.40 -13.13
C PHE A 22 8.91 1.04 -14.38
N SER A 23 7.75 0.44 -14.19
CA SER A 23 6.91 -0.03 -15.30
C SER A 23 5.91 1.03 -15.75
N SER A 24 5.16 1.60 -14.81
CA SER A 24 4.17 2.64 -15.13
C SER A 24 3.67 3.36 -13.88
N ALA A 25 3.04 4.51 -14.12
CA ALA A 25 2.28 5.27 -13.16
C ALA A 25 0.86 5.47 -13.69
N GLN A 26 -0.13 5.44 -12.79
CA GLN A 26 -1.54 5.62 -13.14
C GLN A 26 -2.32 6.27 -12.01
N GLU A 27 -3.18 7.24 -12.33
CA GLU A 27 -4.17 7.76 -11.40
C GLU A 27 -5.22 6.69 -11.05
N ILE A 28 -5.66 6.66 -9.80
CA ILE A 28 -6.62 5.67 -9.29
C ILE A 28 -7.63 6.31 -8.35
N TYR A 29 -8.82 5.72 -8.27
CA TYR A 29 -9.83 6.10 -7.28
C TYR A 29 -9.46 5.66 -5.87
N SER A 30 -10.19 6.20 -4.88
CA SER A 30 -10.02 5.87 -3.46
C SER A 30 -10.17 4.36 -3.20
N PRO A 31 -9.57 3.85 -2.11
CA PRO A 31 -9.72 2.45 -1.70
C PRO A 31 -11.17 2.04 -1.43
N THR A 32 -12.03 2.98 -1.06
CA THR A 32 -13.44 2.79 -0.68
C THR A 32 -14.41 3.09 -1.81
N SER A 33 -13.93 3.65 -2.93
CA SER A 33 -14.75 4.04 -4.07
C SER A 33 -15.69 2.91 -4.51
N PRO A 34 -16.98 3.20 -4.77
CA PRO A 34 -17.59 4.53 -4.92
C PRO A 34 -18.04 5.21 -3.62
N LYS A 35 -17.73 4.64 -2.45
CA LYS A 35 -18.12 5.22 -1.15
C LYS A 35 -17.10 6.25 -0.69
N ASP A 36 -17.57 7.17 0.15
CA ASP A 36 -16.71 8.04 0.93
C ASP A 36 -15.83 7.21 1.89
N PRO A 37 -14.66 7.72 2.28
CA PRO A 37 -14.09 9.01 1.87
C PRO A 37 -13.49 8.97 0.45
N ALA A 38 -13.74 10.02 -0.32
CA ALA A 38 -13.07 10.24 -1.59
C ALA A 38 -11.64 10.76 -1.33
N CYS A 39 -10.66 10.17 -2.00
CA CYS A 39 -9.31 10.74 -1.98
C CYS A 39 -9.27 12.00 -2.85
N LEU A 40 -8.50 13.00 -2.43
CA LEU A 40 -8.19 14.17 -3.24
C LEU A 40 -7.41 13.78 -4.48
N ILE A 41 -6.43 12.88 -4.31
CA ILE A 41 -5.62 12.34 -5.39
C ILE A 41 -5.26 10.90 -5.05
N GLY A 42 -5.40 9.98 -6.01
CA GLY A 42 -4.94 8.60 -5.89
C GLY A 42 -3.97 8.25 -7.01
N TRP A 43 -2.88 7.55 -6.69
CA TRP A 43 -1.84 7.20 -7.66
C TRP A 43 -1.29 5.79 -7.42
N ARG A 44 -0.98 5.08 -8.50
CA ARG A 44 -0.38 3.76 -8.49
C ARG A 44 0.92 3.76 -9.28
N ASP A 45 2.00 3.39 -8.61
CA ASP A 45 3.26 3.06 -9.25
C ASP A 45 3.40 1.55 -9.39
N ARG A 46 3.83 1.09 -10.57
CA ARG A 46 4.13 -0.32 -10.83
C ARG A 46 5.62 -0.50 -11.06
N TRP A 47 6.18 -1.52 -10.42
CA TRP A 47 7.58 -1.85 -10.44
C TRP A 47 7.78 -3.33 -10.76
N TRP A 48 8.85 -3.64 -11.48
CA TRP A 48 9.39 -4.99 -11.56
C TRP A 48 10.63 -5.07 -10.68
N LEU A 49 10.77 -6.16 -9.92
CA LEU A 49 11.88 -6.38 -9.01
C LEU A 49 12.78 -7.53 -9.49
N HIS A 50 14.04 -7.49 -9.08
CA HIS A 50 15.12 -8.44 -9.33
C HIS A 50 15.32 -8.88 -10.79
N GLY A 51 14.82 -8.09 -11.75
CA GLY A 51 14.92 -8.37 -13.19
C GLY A 51 14.22 -9.66 -13.64
N LYS A 52 13.24 -10.18 -12.89
CA LYS A 52 12.52 -11.41 -13.25
C LYS A 52 11.06 -11.14 -13.65
N PRO A 53 10.58 -11.73 -14.75
CA PRO A 53 9.15 -11.72 -15.08
C PRO A 53 8.33 -12.33 -13.95
N GLY A 54 7.27 -11.63 -13.51
CA GLY A 54 6.37 -12.11 -12.45
C GLY A 54 6.69 -11.61 -11.04
N GLN A 55 7.79 -10.89 -10.83
CA GLN A 55 8.08 -10.18 -9.58
C GLN A 55 7.58 -8.73 -9.67
N ASN A 56 6.26 -8.58 -9.77
CA ASN A 56 5.64 -7.27 -9.87
C ASN A 56 5.25 -6.74 -8.50
N LEU A 57 5.41 -5.44 -8.33
CA LEU A 57 5.01 -4.69 -7.17
C LEU A 57 4.17 -3.50 -7.62
N ALA A 58 3.05 -3.25 -6.94
CA ALA A 58 2.28 -2.03 -7.05
C ALA A 58 2.33 -1.29 -5.71
N ILE A 59 2.64 0.01 -5.75
CA ILE A 59 2.49 0.90 -4.60
C ILE A 59 1.39 1.88 -4.95
N ASN A 60 0.32 1.85 -4.17
CA ASN A 60 -0.79 2.78 -4.31
C ASN A 60 -0.69 3.80 -3.19
N TYR A 61 -0.91 5.07 -3.53
CA TYR A 61 -0.92 6.20 -2.62
C TYR A 61 -2.26 6.91 -2.79
N TRP A 62 -2.86 7.34 -1.69
CA TRP A 62 -4.08 8.15 -1.70
C TRP A 62 -3.94 9.27 -0.68
N LEU A 63 -4.08 10.51 -1.14
CA LEU A 63 -4.14 11.69 -0.30
C LEU A 63 -5.61 12.00 0.03
N PHE A 64 -5.91 12.30 1.28
CA PHE A 64 -7.24 12.64 1.77
C PHE A 64 -7.27 14.06 2.36
N GLU A 65 -8.46 14.54 2.69
CA GLU A 65 -8.65 15.83 3.36
C GLU A 65 -8.15 15.80 4.81
N SER A 66 -8.20 14.62 5.45
CA SER A 66 -7.84 14.46 6.85
C SER A 66 -7.20 13.10 7.15
N GLU A 67 -6.52 13.02 8.29
CA GLU A 67 -6.01 11.75 8.83
C GLU A 67 -7.13 10.77 9.19
N GLU A 68 -8.29 11.27 9.62
CA GLU A 68 -9.44 10.44 9.92
C GLU A 68 -10.02 9.78 8.65
N ASP A 69 -10.06 10.51 7.54
CA ASP A 69 -10.48 9.97 6.24
C ASP A 69 -9.50 8.92 5.74
N ALA A 70 -8.20 9.17 5.82
CA ALA A 70 -7.19 8.19 5.43
C ALA A 70 -7.31 6.89 6.25
N ARG A 71 -7.52 7.01 7.57
CA ARG A 71 -7.72 5.85 8.45
C ARG A 71 -8.99 5.10 8.11
N THR A 72 -10.09 5.80 7.87
CA THR A 72 -11.38 5.20 7.47
C THR A 72 -11.25 4.48 6.14
N ALA A 73 -10.56 5.08 5.17
CA ALA A 73 -10.29 4.46 3.88
C ALA A 73 -9.49 3.17 3.99
N VAL A 74 -8.53 3.11 4.92
CA VAL A 74 -7.72 1.91 5.18
C VAL A 74 -8.56 0.81 5.85
N GLU A 75 -9.36 1.14 6.86
CA GLU A 75 -10.25 0.18 7.51
C GLU A 75 -11.25 -0.43 6.53
N GLU A 76 -11.93 0.39 5.75
CA GLU A 76 -12.94 -0.11 4.82
C GLU A 76 -12.30 -0.75 3.57
N GLY A 77 -11.18 -0.19 3.11
CA GLY A 77 -10.43 -0.65 1.94
C GLY A 77 -9.59 -1.91 2.16
N ARG A 78 -9.52 -2.45 3.39
CA ARG A 78 -8.74 -3.65 3.71
C ARG A 78 -9.12 -4.88 2.88
N THR A 79 -10.34 -4.94 2.37
CA THR A 79 -10.79 -5.99 1.42
C THR A 79 -9.95 -6.04 0.14
N ARG A 80 -9.28 -4.93 -0.22
CA ARG A 80 -8.40 -4.84 -1.39
C ARG A 80 -7.04 -5.49 -1.17
N LEU A 81 -6.69 -5.90 0.05
CA LEU A 81 -5.41 -6.54 0.37
C LEU A 81 -5.26 -7.93 -0.24
N SER A 82 -6.33 -8.71 -0.24
CA SER A 82 -6.27 -10.11 -0.68
C SER A 82 -6.93 -10.30 -2.03
N SER A 83 -6.19 -10.91 -2.96
CA SER A 83 -6.77 -11.49 -4.18
C SER A 83 -7.43 -12.86 -3.91
N ARG A 84 -7.20 -13.41 -2.72
CA ARG A 84 -7.70 -14.72 -2.28
C ARG A 84 -8.83 -14.54 -1.27
N SER A 85 -10.00 -15.01 -1.66
CA SER A 85 -11.11 -15.24 -0.75
C SER A 85 -11.10 -16.68 -0.26
N VAL A 86 -11.40 -16.90 1.02
CA VAL A 86 -11.76 -18.23 1.52
C VAL A 86 -13.26 -18.34 1.70
N MET A 87 -13.78 -19.57 1.77
CA MET A 87 -15.19 -19.79 2.07
C MET A 87 -15.40 -19.76 3.59
N ILE A 88 -16.17 -18.78 4.09
CA ILE A 88 -16.64 -18.70 5.49
C ILE A 88 -18.16 -18.69 5.45
N ASN A 89 -18.82 -19.65 6.11
CA ASN A 89 -20.29 -19.76 6.15
C ASN A 89 -20.96 -19.69 4.75
N GLY A 90 -20.34 -20.31 3.74
CA GLY A 90 -20.86 -20.32 2.37
C GLY A 90 -20.62 -19.04 1.56
N LYS A 91 -19.88 -18.06 2.10
CA LYS A 91 -19.51 -16.82 1.39
C LYS A 91 -18.00 -16.74 1.18
N ARG A 92 -17.60 -16.21 0.02
CA ARG A 92 -16.20 -15.89 -0.27
C ARG A 92 -15.81 -14.61 0.47
N GLU A 93 -15.00 -14.76 1.49
CA GLU A 93 -14.50 -13.66 2.32
C GLU A 93 -13.00 -13.44 2.10
N PRO A 94 -12.55 -12.22 1.81
CA PRO A 94 -11.12 -11.90 1.77
C PRO A 94 -10.52 -12.07 3.18
N ILE A 95 -9.37 -12.73 3.29
CA ILE A 95 -8.62 -12.81 4.55
C ILE A 95 -7.62 -11.66 4.63
N TYR A 96 -7.66 -10.94 5.75
CA TYR A 96 -6.65 -9.99 6.19
C TYR A 96 -6.57 -10.08 7.72
N GLN A 97 -5.47 -9.63 8.30
CA GLN A 97 -5.29 -9.56 9.74
C GLN A 97 -4.64 -8.23 10.12
N PRO A 98 -4.87 -7.73 11.35
CA PRO A 98 -4.08 -6.62 11.86
C PRO A 98 -2.61 -7.01 11.80
N PHE A 99 -1.74 -6.09 11.37
CA PHE A 99 -0.31 -6.37 11.43
C PHE A 99 0.10 -6.57 12.89
N ALA A 100 0.86 -7.63 13.17
CA ALA A 100 1.10 -8.10 14.53
C ALA A 100 1.84 -7.09 15.43
N ASP A 101 2.54 -6.12 14.86
CA ASP A 101 3.19 -5.04 15.61
C ASP A 101 2.89 -3.67 14.99
N PRO A 102 1.72 -3.09 15.32
CA PRO A 102 1.33 -1.76 14.83
C PRO A 102 2.06 -0.64 15.58
N THR A 103 2.99 -0.94 16.50
CA THR A 103 3.65 0.07 17.33
C THR A 103 5.13 0.27 17.02
N LYS A 104 5.80 -0.71 16.42
CA LYS A 104 7.25 -0.62 16.19
C LYS A 104 7.68 -0.08 14.84
N ILE A 105 6.78 -0.08 13.86
CA ILE A 105 7.17 0.22 12.48
C ILE A 105 6.25 1.26 11.87
N PHE A 106 4.94 1.09 11.98
CA PHE A 106 3.95 1.98 11.37
C PHE A 106 3.21 2.71 12.49
N ASN A 107 3.36 4.03 12.60
CA ASN A 107 2.77 4.84 13.68
C ASN A 107 1.25 5.03 13.52
N GLY A 108 0.49 3.94 13.37
CA GLY A 108 -0.94 4.01 13.07
C GLY A 108 -1.56 2.65 12.74
N LEU A 109 -2.57 2.69 11.88
CA LEU A 109 -3.33 1.51 11.48
C LEU A 109 -2.65 0.77 10.32
N VAL A 110 -2.45 -0.55 10.48
CA VAL A 110 -1.89 -1.42 9.44
C VAL A 110 -2.62 -2.74 9.37
N TRP A 111 -2.96 -3.11 8.13
CA TRP A 111 -3.53 -4.38 7.77
C TRP A 111 -2.56 -5.16 6.86
N GLN A 112 -2.52 -6.47 7.05
CA GLN A 112 -1.71 -7.38 6.24
C GLN A 112 -2.59 -8.49 5.64
N ALA A 113 -2.35 -8.85 4.38
CA ALA A 113 -2.79 -10.11 3.80
C ALA A 113 -1.67 -10.73 2.96
N ASP A 114 -1.26 -11.95 3.29
CA ASP A 114 -0.10 -12.61 2.68
C ASP A 114 1.14 -11.67 2.65
N HIS A 115 1.53 -11.24 1.45
CA HIS A 115 2.69 -10.38 1.18
C HIS A 115 2.32 -8.89 1.07
N ASN A 116 1.06 -8.51 1.28
CA ASN A 116 0.57 -7.16 1.02
C ASN A 116 0.32 -6.39 2.32
N PHE A 117 0.60 -5.09 2.30
CA PHE A 117 0.48 -4.19 3.44
C PHE A 117 -0.35 -2.96 3.06
N LEU A 118 -1.37 -2.65 3.85
CA LEU A 118 -2.20 -1.46 3.73
C LEU A 118 -2.11 -0.70 5.04
N PHE A 119 -1.72 0.57 4.97
CA PHE A 119 -1.57 1.40 6.15
C PHE A 119 -1.96 2.84 5.87
N SER A 120 -2.22 3.60 6.95
CA SER A 120 -2.39 5.05 6.89
C SER A 120 -1.38 5.72 7.81
N THR A 121 -0.99 6.93 7.45
CA THR A 121 -0.19 7.84 8.27
C THR A 121 -0.50 9.27 7.83
N HIS A 122 -0.74 10.19 8.77
CA HIS A 122 -1.30 11.50 8.44
C HIS A 122 -2.55 11.35 7.53
N ASP A 123 -2.71 12.25 6.57
CA ASP A 123 -3.76 12.27 5.55
C ASP A 123 -3.51 11.32 4.36
N ILE A 124 -2.60 10.34 4.49
CA ILE A 124 -2.21 9.45 3.39
C ILE A 124 -2.53 7.99 3.72
N ALA A 125 -3.18 7.30 2.79
CA ALA A 125 -3.25 5.84 2.77
C ALA A 125 -2.29 5.26 1.73
N VAL A 126 -1.68 4.12 2.07
CA VAL A 126 -0.72 3.42 1.21
C VAL A 126 -1.04 1.94 1.15
N LEU A 127 -1.07 1.37 -0.05
CA LEU A 127 -1.12 -0.08 -0.27
C LEU A 127 0.11 -0.53 -1.05
N VAL A 128 0.98 -1.29 -0.40
CA VAL A 128 2.08 -2.04 -1.02
C VAL A 128 1.57 -3.45 -1.32
N MET A 129 1.48 -3.78 -2.60
CA MET A 129 0.92 -5.04 -3.08
C MET A 129 1.89 -5.71 -4.04
N GLU A 130 2.19 -6.99 -3.81
CA GLU A 130 2.87 -7.81 -4.82
C GLU A 130 1.86 -8.51 -5.75
N SER A 131 2.29 -8.79 -6.96
CA SER A 131 1.52 -9.58 -7.92
C SER A 131 2.42 -10.63 -8.56
N GLY A 132 2.19 -11.90 -8.22
CA GLY A 132 2.86 -13.05 -8.82
C GLY A 132 3.32 -14.11 -7.81
N LYS A 133 3.26 -13.82 -6.50
CA LYS A 133 3.76 -14.67 -5.40
C LYS A 133 5.25 -15.00 -5.50
N GLN A 134 6.00 -14.06 -6.06
CA GLN A 134 7.44 -14.21 -6.25
C GLN A 134 8.25 -13.15 -5.50
N VAL A 135 7.58 -12.20 -4.83
CA VAL A 135 8.22 -11.19 -3.99
C VAL A 135 8.08 -11.63 -2.52
N PRO A 136 9.18 -11.84 -1.77
CA PRO A 136 9.11 -12.19 -0.35
C PRO A 136 8.37 -11.15 0.49
N VAL A 137 7.74 -11.58 1.59
CA VAL A 137 7.01 -10.69 2.50
C VAL A 137 7.93 -9.68 3.18
N GLU A 138 9.18 -10.08 3.41
CA GLU A 138 10.22 -9.22 3.97
C GLU A 138 10.56 -8.07 3.03
N THR A 139 10.53 -8.33 1.72
CA THR A 139 10.76 -7.31 0.67
C THR A 139 9.60 -6.31 0.65
N THR A 140 8.36 -6.77 0.62
CA THR A 140 7.19 -5.85 0.62
C THR A 140 7.08 -5.08 1.94
N LEU A 141 7.42 -5.70 3.07
CA LEU A 141 7.52 -5.02 4.36
C LEU A 141 8.62 -3.95 4.36
N SER A 142 9.82 -4.25 3.85
CA SER A 142 10.90 -3.27 3.75
C SER A 142 10.52 -2.09 2.85
N ILE A 143 9.82 -2.35 1.75
CA ILE A 143 9.34 -1.29 0.86
C ILE A 143 8.26 -0.44 1.53
N ALA A 144 7.31 -1.05 2.23
CA ALA A 144 6.30 -0.33 3.01
C ALA A 144 6.94 0.58 4.08
N LYS A 145 8.02 0.12 4.73
CA LYS A 145 8.82 0.94 5.66
C LYS A 145 9.44 2.15 4.98
N LYS A 146 10.06 1.98 3.81
CA LYS A 146 10.65 3.09 3.04
C LYS A 146 9.61 4.15 2.67
N VAL A 147 8.40 3.72 2.28
CA VAL A 147 7.29 4.68 2.01
C VAL A 147 6.93 5.44 3.27
N LEU A 148 6.73 4.75 4.38
CA LEU A 148 6.40 5.39 5.66
C LEU A 148 7.49 6.39 6.09
N GLU A 149 8.76 6.01 6.01
CA GLU A 149 9.89 6.89 6.33
C GLU A 149 9.86 8.17 5.49
N LYS A 150 9.54 8.08 4.19
CA LYS A 150 9.39 9.27 3.33
C LYS A 150 8.19 10.14 3.71
N ILE A 151 7.13 9.56 4.24
CA ILE A 151 5.97 10.34 4.71
C ILE A 151 6.29 11.04 6.03
N VAL A 152 6.90 10.34 7.00
CA VAL A 152 7.18 10.86 8.35
C VAL A 152 8.38 11.83 8.38
N SER A 153 9.31 11.74 7.44
CA SER A 153 10.48 12.65 7.37
C SER A 153 10.17 14.03 6.74
N ARG A 154 8.91 14.35 6.49
CA ARG A 154 8.45 15.61 5.88
C ARG A 154 7.72 16.50 6.87
#